data_AF-A0ABD3NLZ5-F1
#
_entry.id   AF-A0ABD3NLZ5-F1
#
_cell.length_a   1.000
_cell.length_b   1.000
_cell.length_c   1.000
_cell.angle_alpha   90.00
_cell.angle_beta   90.00
_cell.angle_gamma   90.00
#
_symmetry.space_group_name_H-M   'P 1'
#
loop_
_entity.id
_entity.type
_entity.pdbx_description
1 polymer ?
#
loop_
_entity_poly.entity_id
_entity_poly.type
_entity_poly.pdbx_seq_one_letter_code
_entity_poly.pdbx_strand_id
1 'polypeptide(L)'
;MATSIARRWNLTAPEAVSLLERQFDRVDDYSPERDFVHFHHLYKSGGTSISNLMDETLGPRGGGGGILPGSYESGDFDHDEALADINRRIASGTRREDLPYAASYAHTGLRPVHGPRRTRTGIFLLDQLPHRRLRVVAMLRDVVDFRASNHAMIMCGLNYEVMRWNAQREARGLTRVCSPREGLNISEMVDNKIRDLVERCRAEEALLAKGERPAKKLFPQQRKQCADEESGIDTLAHCRSADHLLASPQYDKHYRSMFKALMGRFHREQEFTNNTAYKGMGYGFERAEESRGFSIEKVEEYTLQDLGGLDTTISGAGDGVGPPEPDFVWFGITERMKESTALFYFQFRVAPLPRTPDKRVQECRPTSWWTDENREVVKEREPADYAVWRAANAIMDVRMEKMKMEIRSLLRAGETRESLYYVDWDQLEELGVEL
;
A
#
# COMPACT_ATOMS: atom_id res chain seq x y z
N MET A 1 -18.29 2.41 22.91
CA MET A 1 -17.06 1.84 22.30
C MET A 1 -16.40 2.83 21.34
N ALA A 2 -17.12 3.37 20.36
CA ALA A 2 -16.61 4.37 19.41
C ALA A 2 -15.85 5.54 20.05
N THR A 3 -16.36 6.15 21.13
CA THR A 3 -15.67 7.24 21.85
C THR A 3 -14.28 6.84 22.37
N SER A 4 -14.14 5.61 22.87
CA SER A 4 -12.85 5.10 23.37
C SER A 4 -11.84 4.90 22.24
N ILE A 5 -12.31 4.38 21.11
CA ILE A 5 -11.49 4.21 19.89
C ILE A 5 -11.06 5.58 19.34
N ALA A 6 -11.99 6.53 19.20
CA ALA A 6 -11.69 7.88 18.75
C ALA A 6 -10.63 8.55 19.64
N ARG A 7 -10.77 8.42 20.97
CA ARG A 7 -9.80 8.95 21.93
C ARG A 7 -8.44 8.26 21.84
N ARG A 8 -8.40 6.93 21.67
CA ARG A 8 -7.15 6.16 21.51
C ARG A 8 -6.32 6.66 20.33
N TRP A 9 -6.97 6.94 19.21
CA TRP A 9 -6.32 7.44 17.99
C TRP A 9 -6.27 8.96 17.90
N ASN A 10 -6.61 9.65 18.99
CA ASN A 10 -6.60 11.11 19.12
C ASN A 10 -7.36 11.84 17.99
N LEU A 11 -8.47 11.26 17.51
CA LEU A 11 -9.25 11.88 16.42
C LEU A 11 -9.79 13.24 16.86
N THR A 12 -9.69 14.20 15.96
CA THR A 12 -10.01 15.62 16.17
C THR A 12 -11.27 16.06 15.41
N ALA A 13 -11.71 15.29 14.40
CA ALA A 13 -12.93 15.60 13.66
C ALA A 13 -14.16 15.60 14.59
N PRO A 14 -15.02 16.64 14.55
CA PRO A 14 -16.22 16.71 15.39
C PRO A 14 -17.17 15.51 15.22
N GLU A 15 -17.27 14.99 13.99
CA GLU A 15 -18.13 13.85 13.66
C GLU A 15 -17.43 12.48 13.80
N ALA A 16 -16.20 12.43 14.34
CA ALA A 16 -15.44 11.19 14.38
C ALA A 16 -16.17 10.06 15.10
N VAL A 17 -16.81 10.37 16.24
CA VAL A 17 -17.53 9.37 17.05
C VAL A 17 -18.75 8.85 16.31
N SER A 18 -19.58 9.73 15.74
CA SER A 18 -20.80 9.33 15.02
C SER A 18 -20.48 8.55 13.74
N LEU A 19 -19.40 8.90 13.04
CA LEU A 19 -18.94 8.15 11.87
C LEU A 19 -18.42 6.76 12.27
N LEU A 20 -17.69 6.62 13.38
CA LEU A 20 -17.29 5.31 13.90
C LEU A 20 -18.47 4.48 14.40
N GLU A 21 -19.52 5.09 14.94
CA GLU A 21 -20.76 4.38 15.28
C GLU A 21 -21.43 3.81 14.01
N ARG A 22 -21.52 4.61 12.94
CA ARG A 22 -22.02 4.15 11.64
C ARG A 22 -21.18 2.99 11.06
N GLN A 23 -19.88 2.93 11.36
CA GLN A 23 -19.04 1.79 10.97
C GLN A 23 -19.43 0.48 11.68
N PHE A 24 -19.90 0.54 12.93
CA PHE A 24 -20.42 -0.65 13.63
C PHE A 24 -21.68 -1.19 12.97
N ASP A 25 -22.58 -0.29 12.54
CA ASP A 25 -23.86 -0.64 11.93
C ASP A 25 -23.74 -1.00 10.44
N ARG A 26 -22.59 -0.74 9.82
CA ARG A 26 -22.35 -1.02 8.40
C ARG A 26 -22.43 -2.52 8.14
N VAL A 27 -23.32 -2.92 7.24
CA VAL A 27 -23.41 -4.30 6.76
C VAL A 27 -22.43 -4.50 5.60
N ASP A 28 -21.64 -5.56 5.67
CA ASP A 28 -20.71 -5.92 4.61
C ASP A 28 -21.48 -6.53 3.42
N ASP A 29 -21.35 -5.91 2.25
CA ASP A 29 -22.16 -6.18 1.06
C ASP A 29 -21.40 -6.86 -0.08
N TYR A 30 -20.18 -7.33 0.20
CA TYR A 30 -19.34 -8.02 -0.77
C TYR A 30 -19.97 -9.33 -1.25
N SER A 31 -19.90 -9.61 -2.55
CA SER A 31 -20.36 -10.85 -3.16
C SER A 31 -19.39 -11.32 -4.25
N PRO A 32 -18.75 -12.50 -4.12
CA PRO A 32 -17.81 -13.00 -5.13
C PRO A 32 -18.47 -13.30 -6.50
N GLU A 33 -19.79 -13.38 -6.56
CA GLU A 33 -20.57 -13.59 -7.79
C GLU A 33 -20.88 -12.27 -8.53
N ARG A 34 -20.94 -11.16 -7.81
CA ARG A 34 -21.33 -9.86 -8.36
C ARG A 34 -20.16 -8.88 -8.43
N ASP A 35 -19.17 -9.05 -7.56
CA ASP A 35 -18.09 -8.11 -7.40
C ASP A 35 -16.82 -8.58 -8.12
N PHE A 36 -16.04 -7.60 -8.57
CA PHE A 36 -14.67 -7.77 -9.02
C PHE A 36 -13.80 -6.83 -8.20
N VAL A 37 -12.72 -7.36 -7.61
CA VAL A 37 -11.88 -6.62 -6.67
C VAL A 37 -10.64 -6.08 -7.37
N HIS A 38 -10.40 -4.77 -7.30
CA HIS A 38 -9.13 -4.19 -7.71
C HIS A 38 -8.35 -3.70 -6.50
N PHE A 39 -7.14 -4.23 -6.32
CA PHE A 39 -6.23 -3.81 -5.28
C PHE A 39 -5.33 -2.66 -5.75
N HIS A 40 -5.58 -1.49 -5.17
CA HIS A 40 -4.83 -0.25 -5.32
C HIS A 40 -3.54 -0.32 -4.50
N HIS A 41 -2.46 -0.77 -5.13
CA HIS A 41 -1.19 -1.00 -4.45
C HIS A 41 -0.39 0.31 -4.34
N LEU A 42 -0.45 0.94 -3.15
CA LEU A 42 0.46 2.02 -2.81
C LEU A 42 1.92 1.53 -2.77
N TYR A 43 2.83 2.28 -3.39
CA TYR A 43 4.25 1.98 -3.33
C TYR A 43 4.73 1.85 -1.89
N LYS A 44 5.58 0.84 -1.67
CA LYS A 44 6.22 0.56 -0.37
C LYS A 44 5.24 0.30 0.78
N SER A 45 4.00 -0.08 0.50
CA SER A 45 3.13 -0.72 1.49
C SER A 45 3.37 -2.24 1.53
N GLY A 46 2.66 -2.95 2.42
CA GLY A 46 2.59 -4.41 2.43
C GLY A 46 1.89 -5.04 1.22
N GLY A 47 1.71 -4.29 0.12
CA GLY A 47 0.89 -4.73 -1.00
C GLY A 47 1.39 -5.97 -1.74
N THR A 48 2.69 -6.26 -1.81
CA THR A 48 3.13 -7.57 -2.34
C THR A 48 2.60 -8.74 -1.52
N SER A 49 2.59 -8.65 -0.18
CA SER A 49 1.99 -9.69 0.65
C SER A 49 0.51 -9.88 0.35
N ILE A 50 -0.23 -8.77 0.14
CA ILE A 50 -1.66 -8.82 -0.17
C ILE A 50 -1.94 -9.27 -1.60
N SER A 51 -1.13 -8.88 -2.60
CA SER A 51 -1.22 -9.41 -3.96
C SER A 51 -1.08 -10.93 -3.98
N ASN A 52 -0.13 -11.47 -3.21
CA ASN A 52 0.07 -12.91 -3.11
C ASN A 52 -1.08 -13.58 -2.36
N LEU A 53 -1.54 -12.97 -1.26
CA LEU A 53 -2.73 -13.43 -0.56
C LEU A 53 -3.94 -13.51 -1.49
N MET A 54 -4.19 -12.46 -2.27
CA MET A 54 -5.27 -12.42 -3.25
C MET A 54 -5.11 -13.48 -4.34
N ASP A 55 -3.89 -13.68 -4.85
CA ASP A 55 -3.63 -14.69 -5.88
C ASP A 55 -3.87 -16.11 -5.38
N GLU A 56 -3.50 -16.40 -4.12
CA GLU A 56 -3.67 -17.72 -3.53
C GLU A 56 -5.13 -18.00 -3.11
N THR A 57 -5.90 -16.96 -2.74
CA THR A 57 -7.24 -17.12 -2.13
C THR A 57 -8.41 -16.73 -3.03
N LEU A 58 -8.27 -15.73 -3.90
CA LEU A 58 -9.37 -15.24 -4.73
C LEU A 58 -9.39 -15.98 -6.08
N GLY A 59 -10.53 -16.61 -6.37
CA GLY A 59 -10.75 -17.34 -7.63
C GLY A 59 -11.81 -18.42 -7.54
N PRO A 60 -12.05 -19.16 -8.63
CA PRO A 60 -13.05 -20.23 -8.66
C PRO A 60 -12.81 -21.25 -7.54
N ARG A 61 -13.83 -21.47 -6.70
CA ARG A 61 -13.80 -22.40 -5.54
C ARG A 61 -12.76 -22.07 -4.46
N GLY A 62 -12.31 -20.82 -4.35
CA GLY A 62 -11.43 -20.37 -3.27
C GLY A 62 -10.00 -20.89 -3.34
N GLY A 63 -9.53 -21.28 -4.53
CA GLY A 63 -8.16 -21.75 -4.73
C GLY A 63 -7.57 -21.24 -6.03
N GLY A 64 -6.74 -20.20 -5.96
CA GLY A 64 -5.81 -19.80 -7.02
C GLY A 64 -6.42 -19.32 -8.35
N GLY A 65 -5.74 -18.39 -9.04
CA GLY A 65 -5.97 -18.16 -10.46
C GLY A 65 -7.24 -17.38 -10.83
N GLY A 66 -7.85 -16.69 -9.86
CA GLY A 66 -8.88 -15.68 -10.10
C GLY A 66 -8.31 -14.30 -10.47
N ILE A 67 -6.99 -14.17 -10.59
CA ILE A 67 -6.33 -12.90 -10.90
C ILE A 67 -6.30 -12.67 -12.41
N LEU A 68 -6.73 -11.47 -12.82
CA LEU A 68 -6.67 -11.04 -14.21
C LEU A 68 -5.20 -10.88 -14.64
N PRO A 69 -4.78 -11.53 -15.76
CA PRO A 69 -3.45 -11.34 -16.34
C PRO A 69 -3.13 -9.87 -16.61
N GLY A 70 -1.84 -9.53 -16.59
CA GLY A 70 -1.38 -8.13 -16.54
C GLY A 70 -1.34 -7.52 -15.12
N SER A 71 -1.70 -8.28 -14.09
CA SER A 71 -1.46 -7.93 -12.68
C SER A 71 -0.04 -8.32 -12.27
N TYR A 72 0.71 -7.40 -11.66
CA TYR A 72 2.10 -7.63 -11.27
C TYR A 72 2.34 -7.22 -9.81
N GLU A 73 2.97 -8.12 -9.02
CA GLU A 73 3.26 -7.92 -7.58
C GLU A 73 3.96 -6.59 -7.26
N SER A 74 4.70 -6.04 -8.22
CA SER A 74 5.43 -4.78 -8.09
C SER A 74 5.47 -3.93 -9.36
N GLY A 75 4.45 -4.07 -10.22
CA GLY A 75 4.37 -3.41 -11.51
C GLY A 75 3.05 -2.68 -11.74
N ASP A 76 3.02 -1.85 -12.78
CA ASP A 76 1.81 -1.24 -13.31
C ASP A 76 0.91 -2.31 -13.96
N PHE A 77 -0.38 -2.01 -14.13
CA PHE A 77 -1.31 -2.93 -14.79
C PHE A 77 -1.10 -2.96 -16.32
N ASP A 78 -0.81 -4.13 -16.88
CA ASP A 78 -0.72 -4.32 -18.34
C ASP A 78 -2.10 -4.60 -18.93
N HIS A 79 -2.66 -3.57 -19.58
CA HIS A 79 -3.97 -3.64 -20.19
C HIS A 79 -3.99 -4.50 -21.46
N ASP A 80 -2.88 -4.55 -22.19
CA ASP A 80 -2.80 -5.24 -23.47
C ASP A 80 -2.70 -6.75 -23.24
N GLU A 81 -1.93 -7.16 -22.23
CA GLU A 81 -1.87 -8.55 -21.77
C GLU A 81 -3.24 -9.04 -21.25
N ALA A 82 -3.88 -8.24 -20.39
CA ALA A 82 -5.21 -8.55 -19.86
C ALA A 82 -6.22 -8.76 -21.00
N LEU A 83 -6.24 -7.84 -21.97
CA LEU A 83 -7.13 -7.89 -23.12
C LEU A 83 -6.86 -9.10 -24.02
N ALA A 84 -5.59 -9.43 -24.24
CA ALA A 84 -5.19 -10.59 -25.03
C ALA A 84 -5.71 -11.90 -24.41
N ASP A 85 -5.61 -12.04 -23.08
CA ASP A 85 -6.12 -13.23 -22.38
C ASP A 85 -7.65 -13.34 -22.44
N ILE A 86 -8.35 -12.23 -22.16
CA ILE A 86 -9.82 -12.15 -22.26
C ILE A 86 -10.29 -12.58 -23.65
N ASN A 87 -9.70 -12.00 -24.71
CA ASN A 87 -10.07 -12.31 -26.09
C ASN A 87 -9.77 -13.78 -26.44
N ARG A 88 -8.65 -14.33 -25.96
CA ARG A 88 -8.31 -15.74 -26.17
C ARG A 88 -9.35 -16.68 -25.54
N ARG A 89 -9.81 -16.39 -24.31
CA ARG A 89 -10.83 -17.20 -23.63
C ARG A 89 -12.19 -17.12 -24.31
N ILE A 90 -12.60 -15.92 -24.70
CA ILE A 90 -13.85 -15.71 -25.46
C ILE A 90 -13.80 -16.46 -26.79
N ALA A 91 -12.68 -16.37 -27.52
CA ALA A 91 -12.48 -17.12 -28.76
C ALA A 91 -12.50 -18.65 -28.55
N SER A 92 -12.10 -19.13 -27.36
CA SER A 92 -12.20 -20.56 -26.99
C SER A 92 -13.61 -20.99 -26.51
N GLY A 93 -14.59 -20.09 -26.53
CA GLY A 93 -15.99 -20.40 -26.21
C GLY A 93 -16.43 -20.05 -24.78
N THR A 94 -15.58 -19.43 -23.96
CA THR A 94 -16.00 -18.92 -22.64
C THR A 94 -16.85 -17.67 -22.82
N ARG A 95 -18.07 -17.66 -22.27
CA ARG A 95 -18.88 -16.42 -22.27
C ARG A 95 -18.24 -15.38 -21.37
N ARG A 96 -18.46 -14.09 -21.64
CA ARG A 96 -17.83 -13.00 -20.89
C ARG A 96 -18.22 -13.03 -19.41
N GLU A 97 -19.47 -13.36 -19.12
CA GLU A 97 -20.02 -13.56 -17.77
C GLU A 97 -19.43 -14.76 -17.01
N ASP A 98 -18.85 -15.72 -17.74
CA ASP A 98 -18.26 -16.94 -17.18
C ASP A 98 -16.73 -16.83 -17.05
N LEU A 99 -16.15 -15.65 -17.30
CA LEU A 99 -14.71 -15.43 -17.10
C LEU A 99 -14.36 -15.67 -15.62
N PRO A 100 -13.26 -16.39 -15.34
CA PRO A 100 -12.95 -16.85 -13.97
C PRO A 100 -12.36 -15.76 -13.07
N TYR A 101 -12.31 -14.51 -13.54
CA TYR A 101 -11.59 -13.44 -12.86
C TYR A 101 -12.41 -12.87 -11.70
N ALA A 102 -11.82 -12.91 -10.52
CA ALA A 102 -12.36 -12.34 -9.29
C ALA A 102 -11.65 -11.03 -8.91
N ALA A 103 -10.38 -10.87 -9.30
CA ALA A 103 -9.61 -9.70 -8.89
C ALA A 103 -8.48 -9.29 -9.84
N SER A 104 -7.91 -8.10 -9.61
CA SER A 104 -6.65 -7.63 -10.18
C SER A 104 -5.89 -6.78 -9.17
N TYR A 105 -4.59 -6.59 -9.40
CA TYR A 105 -3.76 -5.71 -8.58
C TYR A 105 -2.71 -4.99 -9.42
N ALA A 106 -2.40 -3.76 -9.05
CA ALA A 106 -1.34 -3.00 -9.69
C ALA A 106 -0.84 -1.85 -8.82
N HIS A 107 0.43 -1.50 -9.01
CA HIS A 107 0.92 -0.20 -8.60
C HIS A 107 0.12 0.87 -9.31
N THR A 108 -0.49 1.74 -8.52
CA THR A 108 -1.37 2.78 -9.02
C THR A 108 -1.15 4.02 -8.18
N GLY A 109 -0.76 5.11 -8.85
CA GLY A 109 -0.36 6.34 -8.18
C GLY A 109 -1.50 7.05 -7.47
N LEU A 110 -2.72 6.95 -8.01
CA LEU A 110 -3.95 7.57 -7.51
C LEU A 110 -5.18 6.67 -7.70
N ARG A 111 -6.04 6.55 -6.68
CA ARG A 111 -7.39 6.00 -6.82
C ARG A 111 -8.27 6.99 -7.58
N PRO A 112 -9.16 6.53 -8.47
CA PRO A 112 -10.16 7.43 -9.04
C PRO A 112 -11.24 7.76 -8.00
N VAL A 113 -11.20 8.97 -7.46
CA VAL A 113 -12.16 9.47 -6.43
C VAL A 113 -13.61 9.53 -6.92
N HIS A 114 -13.80 9.67 -8.23
CA HIS A 114 -15.14 9.75 -8.85
C HIS A 114 -15.56 8.40 -9.41
N GLY A 115 -15.05 7.33 -8.82
CA GLY A 115 -15.34 5.98 -9.24
C GLY A 115 -14.56 5.54 -10.50
N PRO A 116 -14.67 4.26 -10.83
CA PRO A 116 -13.77 3.58 -11.77
C PRO A 116 -13.69 4.16 -13.19
N ARG A 117 -14.71 4.87 -13.68
CA ARG A 117 -14.69 5.46 -15.04
C ARG A 117 -13.73 6.64 -15.24
N ARG A 118 -12.94 6.98 -14.23
CA ARG A 118 -12.02 8.13 -14.26
C ARG A 118 -10.56 7.74 -14.34
N THR A 119 -10.25 6.45 -14.24
CA THR A 119 -8.93 5.91 -14.57
C THR A 119 -9.00 5.03 -15.80
N ARG A 120 -7.90 4.99 -16.56
CA ARG A 120 -7.76 4.07 -17.69
C ARG A 120 -8.03 2.62 -17.25
N THR A 121 -7.48 2.22 -16.11
CA THR A 121 -7.67 0.88 -15.55
C THR A 121 -9.11 0.61 -15.15
N GLY A 122 -9.77 1.54 -14.46
CA GLY A 122 -11.16 1.34 -14.06
C GLY A 122 -12.13 1.33 -15.25
N ILE A 123 -11.93 2.20 -16.26
CA ILE A 123 -12.68 2.15 -17.53
C ILE A 123 -12.48 0.79 -18.19
N PHE A 124 -11.23 0.36 -18.32
CA PHE A 124 -10.91 -0.93 -18.92
C PHE A 124 -11.61 -2.10 -18.21
N LEU A 125 -11.53 -2.16 -16.88
CA LEU A 125 -12.16 -3.22 -16.10
C LEU A 125 -13.68 -3.23 -16.28
N LEU A 126 -14.33 -2.06 -16.27
CA LEU A 126 -15.77 -1.96 -16.50
C LEU A 126 -16.16 -2.36 -17.92
N ASP A 127 -15.38 -1.98 -18.93
CA ASP A 127 -15.64 -2.37 -20.32
C ASP A 127 -15.47 -3.87 -20.54
N GLN A 128 -14.50 -4.49 -19.85
CA GLN A 128 -14.20 -5.90 -20.02
C GLN A 128 -15.06 -6.82 -19.13
N LEU A 129 -15.51 -6.35 -17.97
CA LEU A 129 -16.32 -7.07 -17.01
C LEU A 129 -17.59 -6.29 -16.65
N PRO A 130 -18.45 -5.93 -17.63
CA PRO A 130 -19.58 -5.01 -17.43
C PRO A 130 -20.70 -5.58 -16.55
N HIS A 131 -20.66 -6.88 -16.27
CA HIS A 131 -21.60 -7.59 -15.40
C HIS A 131 -21.16 -7.63 -13.94
N ARG A 132 -19.95 -7.14 -13.63
CA ARG A 132 -19.40 -7.11 -12.27
C ARG A 132 -19.38 -5.67 -11.73
N ARG A 133 -19.63 -5.54 -10.44
CA ARG A 133 -19.41 -4.30 -9.68
C ARG A 133 -17.94 -4.22 -9.27
N LEU A 134 -17.27 -3.15 -9.67
CA LEU A 134 -15.86 -2.94 -9.34
C LEU A 134 -15.73 -2.43 -7.90
N ARG A 135 -15.02 -3.19 -7.05
CA ARG A 135 -14.74 -2.88 -5.64
C ARG A 135 -13.25 -2.66 -5.42
N VAL A 136 -12.92 -1.75 -4.52
CA VAL A 136 -11.54 -1.33 -4.26
C VAL A 136 -11.03 -1.90 -2.95
N VAL A 137 -9.80 -2.37 -3.00
CA VAL A 137 -8.98 -2.81 -1.87
C VAL A 137 -7.75 -1.91 -1.83
N ALA A 138 -7.27 -1.55 -0.63
CA ALA A 138 -6.03 -0.77 -0.48
C ALA A 138 -5.19 -1.24 0.72
N MET A 139 -3.91 -0.89 0.70
CA MET A 139 -2.99 -1.09 1.81
C MET A 139 -2.40 0.25 2.21
N LEU A 140 -2.57 0.58 3.49
CA LEU A 140 -1.98 1.74 4.12
C LEU A 140 -0.69 1.36 4.82
N ARG A 141 0.07 2.38 5.18
CA ARG A 141 1.30 2.28 5.94
C ARG A 141 1.33 3.41 6.96
N ASP A 142 2.06 3.23 8.05
CA ASP A 142 2.38 4.35 8.94
C ASP A 142 3.15 5.43 8.18
N VAL A 143 2.83 6.70 8.43
CA VAL A 143 3.41 7.83 7.69
C VAL A 143 4.93 7.90 7.85
N VAL A 144 5.44 7.61 9.05
CA VAL A 144 6.88 7.57 9.32
C VAL A 144 7.49 6.41 8.55
N ASP A 145 6.88 5.24 8.63
CA ASP A 145 7.35 4.01 7.98
C ASP A 145 7.31 4.12 6.44
N PHE A 146 6.30 4.81 5.91
CA PHE A 146 6.16 5.16 4.50
C PHE A 146 7.22 6.15 4.04
N ARG A 147 7.44 7.25 4.77
CA ARG A 147 8.47 8.24 4.44
C ARG A 147 9.85 7.60 4.55
N ALA A 148 10.16 6.91 5.64
CA ALA A 148 11.42 6.20 5.81
C ALA A 148 11.64 5.18 4.69
N SER A 149 10.63 4.42 4.29
CA SER A 149 10.77 3.45 3.19
C SER A 149 11.02 4.11 1.85
N ASN A 150 10.29 5.18 1.51
CA ASN A 150 10.53 5.91 0.26
C ASN A 150 11.94 6.51 0.24
N HIS A 151 12.40 7.11 1.35
CA HIS A 151 13.68 7.80 1.39
C HIS A 151 14.85 6.82 1.50
N ALA A 152 14.80 5.91 2.47
CA ALA A 152 15.86 4.93 2.69
C ALA A 152 15.95 3.90 1.56
N MET A 153 14.83 3.45 1.00
CA MET A 153 14.84 2.39 -0.03
C MET A 153 14.92 2.92 -1.46
N ILE A 154 14.21 4.01 -1.80
CA ILE A 154 14.20 4.50 -3.19
C ILE A 154 15.36 5.46 -3.43
N MET A 155 15.53 6.46 -2.56
CA MET A 155 16.58 7.47 -2.76
C MET A 155 17.96 6.92 -2.38
N CYS A 156 18.06 6.35 -1.18
CA CYS A 156 19.33 5.90 -0.64
C CYS A 156 19.64 4.43 -0.99
N GLY A 157 18.63 3.63 -1.33
CA GLY A 157 18.79 2.18 -1.58
C GLY A 157 19.45 1.41 -0.44
N LEU A 158 19.31 1.87 0.80
CA LEU A 158 19.96 1.30 1.98
C LEU A 158 19.41 -0.08 2.34
N ASN A 159 18.14 -0.36 2.04
CA ASN A 159 17.56 -1.66 2.37
C ASN A 159 18.28 -2.82 1.67
N TYR A 160 18.75 -2.63 0.44
CA TYR A 160 19.56 -3.65 -0.23
C TYR A 160 20.86 -3.90 0.52
N GLU A 161 21.52 -2.85 1.00
CA GLU A 161 22.77 -2.96 1.76
C GLU A 161 22.57 -3.62 3.12
N VAL A 162 21.52 -3.22 3.85
CA VAL A 162 21.16 -3.83 5.13
C VAL A 162 20.85 -5.32 4.97
N MET A 163 20.09 -5.70 3.92
CA MET A 163 19.81 -7.10 3.63
C MET A 163 21.08 -7.87 3.25
N ARG A 164 21.93 -7.31 2.37
CA ARG A 164 23.19 -7.91 1.95
C ARG A 164 24.12 -8.15 3.12
N TRP A 165 24.28 -7.15 3.99
CA TRP A 165 25.13 -7.24 5.17
C TRP A 165 24.60 -8.26 6.19
N ASN A 166 23.29 -8.26 6.47
CA ASN A 166 22.69 -9.25 7.36
C ASN A 166 22.79 -10.67 6.80
N ALA A 167 22.65 -10.88 5.49
CA ALA A 167 22.86 -12.19 4.88
C ALA A 167 24.31 -12.69 5.06
N GLN A 168 25.31 -11.81 4.99
CA GLN A 168 26.71 -12.17 5.27
C GLN A 168 26.93 -12.52 6.75
N ARG A 169 26.23 -11.85 7.67
CA ARG A 169 26.24 -12.17 9.10
C ARG A 169 25.65 -13.55 9.37
N GLU A 170 24.48 -13.83 8.79
CA GLU A 170 23.81 -15.12 8.92
C GLU A 170 24.65 -16.27 8.39
N ALA A 171 25.33 -16.07 7.25
CA ALA A 171 26.26 -17.05 6.69
C ALA A 171 27.43 -17.38 7.65
N ARG A 172 27.70 -16.52 8.64
CA ARG A 172 28.71 -16.71 9.70
C ARG A 172 28.09 -17.14 11.03
N GLY A 173 26.79 -17.47 11.06
CA GLY A 173 26.06 -17.84 12.27
C GLY A 173 25.79 -16.67 13.23
N LEU A 174 25.91 -15.43 12.76
CA LEU A 174 25.66 -14.23 13.58
C LEU A 174 24.20 -13.80 13.45
N THR A 175 23.66 -13.24 14.53
CA THR A 175 22.31 -12.66 14.55
C THR A 175 22.22 -11.43 13.64
N ARG A 176 21.02 -11.20 13.11
CA ARG A 176 20.68 -9.98 12.38
C ARG A 176 20.81 -8.76 13.28
N VAL A 177 21.17 -7.64 12.66
CA VAL A 177 21.27 -6.32 13.29
C VAL A 177 20.49 -5.35 12.42
N CYS A 178 19.47 -4.71 13.00
CA CYS A 178 18.48 -3.93 12.28
C CYS A 178 18.53 -2.44 12.60
N SER A 179 19.16 -2.02 13.70
CA SER A 179 19.20 -0.62 14.16
C SER A 179 20.61 -0.16 14.54
N PRO A 180 20.88 1.16 14.55
CA PRO A 180 22.15 1.70 15.03
C PRO A 180 22.48 1.29 16.47
N ARG A 181 21.45 1.14 17.33
CA ARG A 181 21.62 0.67 18.72
C ARG A 181 22.14 -0.78 18.79
N GLU A 182 21.78 -1.61 17.81
CA GLU A 182 22.26 -2.99 17.67
C GLU A 182 23.61 -3.08 16.95
N GLY A 183 24.18 -1.94 16.51
CA GLY A 183 25.46 -1.85 15.81
C GLY A 183 25.36 -1.68 14.29
N LEU A 184 24.18 -1.35 13.74
CA LEU A 184 24.05 -1.04 12.31
C LEU A 184 24.70 0.31 11.99
N ASN A 185 25.79 0.30 11.22
CA ASN A 185 26.48 1.52 10.79
C ASN A 185 25.96 2.01 9.44
N ILE A 186 25.03 2.97 9.45
CA ILE A 186 24.43 3.51 8.22
C ILE A 186 25.46 4.22 7.33
N SER A 187 26.40 4.96 7.91
CA SER A 187 27.46 5.64 7.15
C SER A 187 28.32 4.65 6.37
N GLU A 188 28.67 3.52 6.98
CA GLU A 188 29.42 2.45 6.31
C GLU A 188 28.60 1.82 5.17
N MET A 189 27.28 1.64 5.35
CA MET A 189 26.41 1.15 4.27
C MET A 189 26.37 2.12 3.09
N VAL A 190 26.36 3.44 3.35
CA VAL A 190 26.46 4.47 2.31
C VAL A 190 27.82 4.39 1.62
N ASP A 191 28.92 4.29 2.37
CA ASP A 191 30.27 4.20 1.80
C ASP A 191 30.43 2.95 0.91
N ASN A 192 29.89 1.80 1.35
CA ASN A 192 29.88 0.56 0.59
C ASN A 192 29.14 0.73 -0.74
N LYS A 193 27.98 1.40 -0.71
CA LYS A 193 27.17 1.67 -1.89
C LYS A 193 27.87 2.62 -2.87
N ILE A 194 28.51 3.68 -2.38
CA ILE A 194 29.28 4.61 -3.21
C ILE A 194 30.43 3.86 -3.88
N ARG A 195 31.17 3.04 -3.12
CA ARG A 195 32.26 2.22 -3.65
C ARG A 195 31.77 1.26 -4.74
N ASP A 196 30.69 0.53 -4.51
CA ASP A 196 30.11 -0.39 -5.50
C ASP A 196 29.68 0.34 -6.79
N LEU A 197 29.16 1.57 -6.67
CA LEU A 197 28.81 2.40 -7.82
C LEU A 197 30.04 2.84 -8.62
N VAL A 198 31.07 3.34 -7.94
CA VAL A 198 32.34 3.77 -8.57
C VAL A 198 33.05 2.60 -9.25
N GLU A 199 33.11 1.42 -8.61
CA GLU A 199 33.68 0.22 -9.20
C GLU A 199 32.94 -0.21 -10.47
N ARG A 200 31.61 -0.14 -10.47
CA ARG A 200 30.80 -0.41 -11.67
C ARG A 200 31.06 0.59 -12.79
N CYS A 201 31.28 1.87 -12.47
CA CYS A 201 31.65 2.88 -13.46
C CYS A 201 32.99 2.57 -14.11
N ARG A 202 34.03 2.28 -13.32
CA ARG A 202 35.35 1.89 -13.83
C ARG A 202 35.30 0.63 -14.69
N ALA A 203 34.49 -0.35 -14.30
CA ALA A 203 34.27 -1.56 -15.09
C ALA A 203 33.58 -1.28 -16.43
N GLU A 204 32.55 -0.41 -16.45
CA GLU A 204 31.90 0.02 -17.70
C GLU A 204 32.87 0.75 -18.62
N GLU A 205 33.66 1.69 -18.09
CA GLU A 205 34.66 2.44 -18.84
C GLU A 205 35.75 1.54 -19.43
N ALA A 206 36.26 0.58 -18.65
CA ALA A 206 37.27 -0.37 -19.10
C ALA A 206 36.76 -1.26 -20.25
N LEU A 207 35.48 -1.65 -20.23
CA LEU A 207 34.86 -2.40 -21.33
C LEU A 207 34.70 -1.52 -22.57
N LEU A 208 34.20 -0.29 -22.41
CA LEU A 208 34.03 0.65 -23.51
C LEU A 208 35.36 1.03 -24.17
N ALA A 209 36.43 1.18 -23.39
CA ALA A 209 37.79 1.43 -23.90
C ALA A 209 38.33 0.28 -24.77
N LYS A 210 37.86 -0.96 -24.54
CA LYS A 210 38.17 -2.15 -25.35
C LYS A 210 37.22 -2.32 -26.55
N GLY A 211 36.27 -1.42 -26.75
CA GLY A 211 35.22 -1.54 -27.76
C GLY A 211 34.15 -2.60 -27.41
N GLU A 212 34.14 -3.10 -26.18
CA GLU A 212 33.18 -4.08 -25.70
C GLU A 212 31.90 -3.41 -25.20
N ARG A 213 30.76 -4.13 -25.29
CA ARG A 213 29.47 -3.64 -24.79
C ARG A 213 29.20 -4.22 -23.40
N PRO A 214 28.93 -3.39 -22.38
CA PRO A 214 28.55 -3.89 -21.05
C PRO A 214 27.19 -4.59 -21.11
N ALA A 215 27.06 -5.71 -20.40
CA ALA A 215 25.80 -6.45 -20.29
C ALA A 215 24.69 -5.65 -19.58
N LYS A 216 25.07 -4.76 -18.65
CA LYS A 216 24.17 -3.79 -18.00
C LYS A 216 24.77 -2.40 -18.10
N LYS A 217 24.14 -1.53 -18.89
CA LYS A 217 24.56 -0.13 -19.04
C LYS A 217 24.18 0.67 -17.79
N LEU A 218 25.05 1.57 -17.38
CA LEU A 218 24.72 2.57 -16.36
C LEU A 218 23.83 3.66 -16.96
N PHE A 219 22.88 4.12 -16.16
CA PHE A 219 22.02 5.24 -16.54
C PHE A 219 22.81 6.57 -16.48
N PRO A 220 22.45 7.60 -17.27
CA PRO A 220 23.15 8.89 -17.26
C PRO A 220 23.32 9.51 -15.86
N GLN A 221 22.31 9.37 -15.00
CA GLN A 221 22.36 9.84 -13.62
C GLN A 221 23.43 9.11 -12.78
N GLN A 222 23.61 7.81 -12.99
CA GLN A 222 24.64 7.01 -12.30
C GLN A 222 26.04 7.40 -12.73
N ARG A 223 26.25 7.68 -14.02
CA ARG A 223 27.55 8.16 -14.52
C ARG A 223 27.88 9.55 -13.96
N LYS A 224 26.89 10.44 -13.88
CA LYS A 224 27.07 11.73 -13.22
C LYS A 224 27.45 11.56 -11.75
N GLN A 225 26.72 10.70 -11.02
CA GLN A 225 27.06 10.39 -9.63
C GLN A 225 28.51 9.90 -9.50
N CYS A 226 28.97 9.00 -10.36
CA CYS A 226 30.37 8.56 -10.33
C CYS A 226 31.37 9.69 -10.52
N ALA A 227 31.16 10.57 -11.51
CA ALA A 227 32.06 11.71 -11.74
C ALA A 227 32.09 12.66 -10.53
N ASP A 228 30.93 12.92 -9.93
CA ASP A 228 30.81 13.74 -8.72
C ASP A 228 31.57 13.07 -7.55
N GLU A 229 31.36 11.77 -7.30
CA GLU A 229 32.06 11.01 -6.24
C GLU A 229 33.57 10.94 -6.45
N GLU A 230 34.05 10.71 -7.67
CA GLU A 230 35.49 10.68 -7.99
C GLU A 230 36.14 12.07 -7.85
N SER A 231 35.35 13.14 -7.99
CA SER A 231 35.79 14.52 -7.70
C SER A 231 35.74 14.89 -6.21
N GLY A 232 35.34 13.95 -5.33
CA GLY A 232 35.24 14.14 -3.88
C GLY A 232 33.90 14.71 -3.40
N ILE A 233 32.88 14.75 -4.25
CA ILE A 233 31.53 15.18 -3.89
C ILE A 233 30.71 13.96 -3.45
N ASP A 234 30.42 13.86 -2.15
CA ASP A 234 29.54 12.83 -1.61
C ASP A 234 28.08 13.09 -2.01
N THR A 235 27.63 12.37 -3.04
CA THR A 235 26.29 12.49 -3.61
C THR A 235 25.20 11.91 -2.72
N LEU A 236 25.58 11.11 -1.72
CA LEU A 236 24.68 10.44 -0.78
C LEU A 236 24.89 10.91 0.67
N ALA A 237 25.51 12.07 0.90
CA ALA A 237 25.72 12.63 2.23
C ALA A 237 24.42 12.75 3.05
N HIS A 238 23.31 13.06 2.36
CA HIS A 238 21.97 13.14 2.93
C HIS A 238 21.40 11.79 3.41
N CYS A 239 21.99 10.66 3.00
CA CYS A 239 21.57 9.31 3.38
C CYS A 239 22.29 8.79 4.63
N ARG A 240 23.25 9.54 5.18
CA ARG A 240 24.11 9.06 6.29
C ARG A 240 23.43 9.05 7.65
N SER A 241 22.36 9.82 7.84
CA SER A 241 21.54 9.81 9.06
C SER A 241 20.10 10.21 8.73
N ALA A 242 19.17 9.88 9.63
CA ALA A 242 17.79 10.35 9.52
C ALA A 242 17.72 11.89 9.56
N ASP A 243 18.53 12.54 10.41
CA ASP A 243 18.60 14.00 10.49
C ASP A 243 19.03 14.65 9.18
N HIS A 244 20.10 14.14 8.54
CA HIS A 244 20.55 14.65 7.25
C HIS A 244 19.49 14.43 6.16
N LEU A 245 18.78 13.30 6.21
CA LEU A 245 17.73 12.96 5.27
C LEU A 245 16.54 13.92 5.39
N LEU A 246 16.12 14.20 6.63
CA LEU A 246 15.03 15.14 6.93
C LEU A 246 15.42 16.59 6.64
N ALA A 247 16.69 16.96 6.77
CA ALA A 247 17.18 18.29 6.43
C ALA A 247 17.43 18.49 4.92
N SER A 248 17.46 17.40 4.15
CA SER A 248 17.81 17.45 2.73
C SER A 248 16.69 18.04 1.87
N PRO A 249 17.02 18.87 0.87
CA PRO A 249 16.06 19.27 -0.17
C PRO A 249 15.50 18.11 -0.99
N GLN A 250 16.09 16.90 -0.86
CA GLN A 250 15.56 15.67 -1.47
C GLN A 250 14.34 15.14 -0.73
N TYR A 251 14.14 15.51 0.54
CA TYR A 251 12.97 15.10 1.32
C TYR A 251 11.65 15.47 0.60
N ASP A 252 11.64 16.64 -0.03
CA ASP A 252 10.45 17.17 -0.71
C ASP A 252 10.26 16.62 -2.14
N LYS A 253 11.18 15.79 -2.67
CA LYS A 253 11.28 15.46 -4.10
C LYS A 253 10.71 14.09 -4.52
N HIS A 254 10.08 13.34 -3.62
CA HIS A 254 9.62 11.96 -3.88
C HIS A 254 8.19 11.71 -3.39
N TYR A 255 7.61 10.54 -3.66
CA TYR A 255 6.21 10.18 -3.34
C TYR A 255 5.83 10.59 -1.92
N ARG A 256 5.05 11.68 -1.81
CA ARG A 256 4.88 12.41 -0.54
C ARG A 256 3.72 11.91 0.30
N SER A 257 2.61 11.57 -0.34
CA SER A 257 1.33 11.51 0.36
C SER A 257 0.52 10.28 0.02
N MET A 258 0.29 9.44 1.04
CA MET A 258 -0.72 8.39 1.04
C MET A 258 -2.11 8.99 0.87
N PHE A 259 -2.38 10.14 1.50
CA PHE A 259 -3.64 10.85 1.32
C PHE A 259 -3.86 11.18 -0.16
N LYS A 260 -2.88 11.79 -0.86
CA LYS A 260 -3.00 12.07 -2.30
C LYS A 260 -3.34 10.80 -3.06
N ALA A 261 -2.60 9.74 -2.79
CA ALA A 261 -2.70 8.49 -3.52
C ALA A 261 -4.01 7.72 -3.31
N LEU A 262 -4.53 7.71 -2.08
CA LEU A 262 -5.74 6.95 -1.71
C LEU A 262 -7.01 7.78 -1.88
N MET A 263 -6.92 9.06 -1.53
CA MET A 263 -8.06 9.94 -1.28
C MET A 263 -8.25 10.95 -2.42
N GLY A 264 -7.24 11.19 -3.27
CA GLY A 264 -7.30 11.68 -4.66
C GLY A 264 -8.14 12.91 -5.03
N ARG A 265 -8.73 13.63 -4.06
CA ARG A 265 -9.30 14.97 -4.08
C ARG A 265 -9.37 15.39 -2.63
N PHE A 266 -8.66 16.45 -2.28
CA PHE A 266 -8.53 16.90 -0.90
C PHE A 266 -9.88 17.38 -0.33
N HIS A 267 -10.66 16.47 0.24
CA HIS A 267 -12.04 16.62 0.76
C HIS A 267 -13.08 17.15 -0.27
N ARG A 268 -14.37 16.95 0.06
CA ARG A 268 -15.55 16.98 -0.83
C ARG A 268 -15.72 18.18 -1.78
N GLU A 269 -14.96 19.26 -1.60
CA GLU A 269 -15.10 20.55 -2.31
C GLU A 269 -13.81 21.09 -2.95
N GLN A 270 -12.67 20.38 -2.86
CA GLN A 270 -11.42 20.88 -3.43
C GLN A 270 -11.18 20.37 -4.86
N GLU A 271 -10.82 21.29 -5.76
CA GLU A 271 -10.45 21.00 -7.14
C GLU A 271 -8.93 20.98 -7.32
N PHE A 272 -8.43 20.02 -8.11
CA PHE A 272 -7.08 20.12 -8.68
C PHE A 272 -7.10 21.17 -9.78
N THR A 273 -6.07 22.01 -9.86
CA THR A 273 -5.84 22.79 -11.07
C THR A 273 -5.58 21.85 -12.24
N ASN A 274 -6.17 22.14 -13.41
CA ASN A 274 -6.37 21.27 -14.58
C ASN A 274 -5.11 20.64 -15.25
N ASN A 275 -3.92 20.65 -14.65
CA ASN A 275 -2.67 20.27 -15.31
C ASN A 275 -2.15 18.85 -14.99
N THR A 276 -2.86 18.05 -14.19
CA THR A 276 -2.37 16.74 -13.74
C THR A 276 -3.01 15.57 -14.49
N ALA A 277 -2.64 15.40 -15.76
CA ALA A 277 -2.90 14.17 -16.49
C ALA A 277 -2.25 12.97 -15.77
N TYR A 278 -2.87 11.78 -15.81
CA TYR A 278 -2.36 10.52 -15.25
C TYR A 278 -0.92 10.16 -15.69
N LYS A 279 -0.51 10.60 -16.89
CA LYS A 279 0.86 10.47 -17.42
C LYS A 279 1.85 11.54 -16.93
N GLY A 280 1.35 12.63 -16.34
CA GLY A 280 2.09 13.84 -15.97
C GLY A 280 1.98 14.25 -14.51
N MET A 281 1.26 13.49 -13.67
CA MET A 281 1.47 13.53 -12.22
C MET A 281 2.86 12.94 -11.92
N GLY A 282 3.88 13.77 -12.14
CA GLY A 282 5.13 13.60 -11.43
C GLY A 282 4.77 13.49 -9.96
N TYR A 283 5.06 12.32 -9.37
CA TYR A 283 5.08 12.01 -7.95
C TYR A 283 4.92 13.28 -7.09
N GLY A 284 3.71 13.55 -6.61
CA GLY A 284 3.27 14.87 -6.17
C GLY A 284 4.26 15.58 -5.24
N PHE A 285 4.95 16.60 -5.77
CA PHE A 285 5.85 17.48 -5.02
C PHE A 285 5.12 18.39 -4.04
N GLU A 286 3.87 18.75 -4.38
CA GLU A 286 3.03 19.64 -3.59
C GLU A 286 2.66 18.98 -2.27
N ARG A 287 2.61 19.77 -1.20
CA ARG A 287 2.15 19.29 0.10
C ARG A 287 0.64 19.13 0.10
N ALA A 288 0.15 18.20 0.90
CA ALA A 288 -1.29 18.07 1.13
C ALA A 288 -1.86 19.34 1.77
N GLU A 289 -1.04 19.98 2.60
CA GLU A 289 -1.35 21.12 3.44
C GLU A 289 -1.40 22.45 2.67
N GLU A 290 -0.80 22.52 1.47
CA GLU A 290 -0.83 23.69 0.58
C GLU A 290 -2.16 23.83 -0.18
N SER A 291 -3.01 22.82 -0.03
CA SER A 291 -4.35 22.71 -0.58
C SER A 291 -5.33 23.75 0.01
N ARG A 292 -6.12 24.40 -0.86
CA ARG A 292 -7.18 25.31 -0.41
C ARG A 292 -8.26 24.56 0.37
N GLY A 293 -8.50 24.98 1.61
CA GLY A 293 -9.58 24.45 2.45
C GLY A 293 -9.18 23.31 3.37
N PHE A 294 -7.90 22.90 3.30
CA PHE A 294 -7.30 21.88 4.15
C PHE A 294 -7.56 22.13 5.64
N SER A 295 -8.00 21.07 6.33
CA SER A 295 -7.91 20.95 7.78
C SER A 295 -7.73 19.46 8.13
N ILE A 296 -7.12 19.21 9.29
CA ILE A 296 -6.89 17.83 9.78
C ILE A 296 -8.22 17.13 10.01
N GLU A 297 -9.19 17.84 10.57
CA GLU A 297 -10.54 17.36 10.88
C GLU A 297 -11.26 16.90 9.61
N LYS A 298 -11.16 17.67 8.52
CA LYS A 298 -11.77 17.28 7.23
C LYS A 298 -11.11 16.06 6.63
N VAL A 299 -9.79 15.91 6.78
CA VAL A 299 -9.06 14.73 6.30
C VAL A 299 -9.50 13.49 7.08
N GLU A 300 -9.61 13.57 8.41
CA GLU A 300 -10.12 12.49 9.24
C GLU A 300 -11.57 12.14 8.87
N GLU A 301 -12.46 13.13 8.78
CA GLU A 301 -13.87 12.94 8.43
C GLU A 301 -14.01 12.24 7.08
N TYR A 302 -13.30 12.74 6.05
CA TYR A 302 -13.30 12.13 4.73
C TYR A 302 -12.75 10.70 4.75
N THR A 303 -11.70 10.44 5.54
CA THR A 303 -11.16 9.07 5.68
C THR A 303 -12.17 8.13 6.34
N LEU A 304 -12.85 8.57 7.40
CA LEU A 304 -13.89 7.80 8.10
C LEU A 304 -15.10 7.50 7.20
N GLN A 305 -15.43 8.40 6.28
CA GLN A 305 -16.51 8.23 5.31
C GLN A 305 -16.10 7.32 4.15
N ASP A 306 -15.03 7.68 3.43
CA ASP A 306 -14.64 7.06 2.15
C ASP A 306 -13.95 5.70 2.36
N LEU A 307 -12.78 5.68 3.03
CA LEU A 307 -12.07 4.43 3.35
C LEU A 307 -12.91 3.50 4.23
N GLY A 308 -13.76 4.12 5.05
CA GLY A 308 -14.75 3.44 5.85
C GLY A 308 -15.88 2.76 5.06
N GLY A 309 -16.07 3.07 3.77
CA GLY A 309 -17.14 2.51 2.96
C GLY A 309 -18.54 3.03 3.33
N LEU A 310 -18.63 4.24 3.88
CA LEU A 310 -19.88 4.96 4.21
C LEU A 310 -20.23 6.04 3.19
N ASP A 311 -19.30 6.40 2.30
CA ASP A 311 -19.54 7.40 1.27
C ASP A 311 -20.47 6.84 0.19
N THR A 312 -21.73 7.30 0.23
CA THR A 312 -22.76 7.00 -0.75
C THR A 312 -22.89 8.12 -1.78
N THR A 313 -21.82 8.83 -2.11
CA THR A 313 -21.81 9.83 -3.19
C THR A 313 -20.95 9.38 -4.37
N ILE A 314 -20.13 8.35 -4.16
CA ILE A 314 -19.37 7.69 -5.23
C ILE A 314 -20.37 6.86 -6.03
N SER A 315 -20.64 7.29 -7.26
CA SER A 315 -21.54 6.55 -8.16
C SER A 315 -20.83 5.32 -8.73
N GLY A 316 -21.50 4.17 -8.72
CA GLY A 316 -21.04 2.98 -9.46
C GLY A 316 -20.90 3.24 -10.98
N ALA A 317 -21.58 4.27 -11.50
CA ALA A 317 -21.48 4.71 -12.90
C ALA A 317 -20.35 5.73 -13.16
N GLY A 318 -19.66 6.22 -12.13
CA GLY A 318 -18.48 7.08 -12.23
C GLY A 318 -18.69 8.53 -12.74
N ASP A 319 -19.95 8.93 -12.92
CA ASP A 319 -20.37 10.25 -13.42
C ASP A 319 -21.27 11.02 -12.43
N GLY A 320 -21.59 10.43 -11.28
CA GLY A 320 -22.50 11.02 -10.30
C GLY A 320 -23.99 10.88 -10.66
N VAL A 321 -24.32 10.14 -11.73
CA VAL A 321 -25.68 9.99 -12.27
C VAL A 321 -26.26 8.59 -12.01
N GLY A 322 -25.42 7.59 -11.73
CA GLY A 322 -25.84 6.25 -11.30
C GLY A 322 -26.08 6.13 -9.78
N PRO A 323 -26.73 5.05 -9.32
CA PRO A 323 -26.93 4.81 -7.90
C PRO A 323 -25.59 4.83 -7.16
N PRO A 324 -25.54 5.46 -5.99
CA PRO A 324 -24.31 5.51 -5.21
C PRO A 324 -23.95 4.12 -4.69
N GLU A 325 -22.69 3.74 -4.86
CA GLU A 325 -22.14 2.51 -4.34
C GLU A 325 -20.76 2.81 -3.73
N PRO A 326 -20.58 2.57 -2.41
CA PRO A 326 -19.25 2.58 -1.82
C PRO A 326 -18.38 1.58 -2.58
N ASP A 327 -17.27 2.02 -3.14
CA ASP A 327 -16.35 1.17 -3.88
C ASP A 327 -15.40 0.42 -2.92
N PHE A 328 -14.98 1.03 -1.80
CA PHE A 328 -14.12 0.39 -0.81
C PHE A 328 -14.81 -0.77 -0.09
N VAL A 329 -14.25 -1.96 -0.26
CA VAL A 329 -14.70 -3.17 0.44
C VAL A 329 -13.77 -3.53 1.59
N TRP A 330 -12.46 -3.28 1.44
CA TRP A 330 -11.47 -3.64 2.45
C TRP A 330 -10.24 -2.74 2.36
N PHE A 331 -9.57 -2.55 3.48
CA PHE A 331 -8.22 -2.04 3.50
C PHE A 331 -7.43 -2.74 4.62
N GLY A 332 -6.11 -2.75 4.48
CA GLY A 332 -5.19 -3.20 5.53
C GLY A 332 -4.17 -2.13 5.90
N ILE A 333 -3.48 -2.34 7.01
CA ILE A 333 -2.41 -1.48 7.50
C ILE A 333 -1.15 -2.34 7.64
N THR A 334 -0.07 -1.93 6.98
CA THR A 334 1.17 -2.73 6.88
C THR A 334 1.72 -3.13 8.25
N GLU A 335 1.65 -2.24 9.23
CA GLU A 335 2.13 -2.44 10.60
C GLU A 335 1.24 -3.39 11.41
N ARG A 336 -0.01 -3.57 10.98
CA ARG A 336 -1.05 -4.43 11.58
C ARG A 336 -1.41 -5.56 10.61
N MET A 337 -0.39 -6.19 10.03
CA MET A 337 -0.57 -7.19 8.97
C MET A 337 -1.43 -8.36 9.45
N LYS A 338 -1.25 -8.82 10.68
CA LYS A 338 -2.06 -9.90 11.26
C LYS A 338 -3.53 -9.50 11.33
N GLU A 339 -3.86 -8.34 11.90
CA GLU A 339 -5.26 -7.87 11.89
C GLU A 339 -5.79 -7.67 10.46
N SER A 340 -4.93 -7.19 9.55
CA SER A 340 -5.29 -6.97 8.15
C SER A 340 -5.68 -8.27 7.47
N THR A 341 -4.86 -9.33 7.58
CA THR A 341 -5.14 -10.61 6.93
C THR A 341 -6.28 -11.36 7.60
N ALA A 342 -6.41 -11.29 8.93
CA ALA A 342 -7.59 -11.85 9.63
C ALA A 342 -8.90 -11.21 9.11
N LEU A 343 -8.93 -9.88 9.00
CA LEU A 343 -10.06 -9.17 8.41
C LEU A 343 -10.25 -9.49 6.93
N PHE A 344 -9.18 -9.73 6.18
CA PHE A 344 -9.26 -10.11 4.77
C PHE A 344 -10.00 -11.45 4.63
N TYR A 345 -9.56 -12.49 5.33
CA TYR A 345 -10.21 -13.82 5.29
C TYR A 345 -11.68 -13.73 5.67
N PHE A 346 -11.97 -12.99 6.75
CA PHE A 346 -13.33 -12.79 7.23
C PHE A 346 -14.22 -12.04 6.22
N GLN A 347 -13.73 -10.92 5.67
CA GLN A 347 -14.46 -10.07 4.73
C GLN A 347 -14.76 -10.77 3.42
N PHE A 348 -13.77 -11.49 2.87
CA PHE A 348 -13.89 -12.17 1.58
C PHE A 348 -14.44 -13.58 1.69
N ARG A 349 -14.66 -14.08 2.93
CA ARG A 349 -15.13 -15.44 3.24
C ARG A 349 -14.25 -16.52 2.59
N VAL A 350 -12.93 -16.32 2.63
CA VAL A 350 -11.94 -17.26 2.07
C VAL A 350 -11.12 -17.93 3.17
N ALA A 351 -10.67 -19.15 2.92
CA ALA A 351 -9.92 -19.92 3.90
C ALA A 351 -8.56 -19.27 4.20
N PRO A 352 -8.14 -19.20 5.48
CA PRO A 352 -6.80 -18.78 5.85
C PRO A 352 -5.72 -19.63 5.19
N LEU A 353 -4.65 -18.99 4.74
CA LEU A 353 -3.46 -19.69 4.29
C LEU A 353 -2.72 -20.28 5.50
N PRO A 354 -2.08 -21.47 5.39
CA PRO A 354 -1.31 -22.08 6.48
C PRO A 354 -0.18 -21.19 7.02
N ARG A 355 0.28 -20.24 6.20
CA ARG A 355 1.26 -19.23 6.59
C ARG A 355 0.90 -17.89 5.96
N THR A 356 0.77 -16.87 6.80
CA THR A 356 0.55 -15.49 6.35
C THR A 356 1.70 -15.04 5.43
N PRO A 357 1.42 -14.48 4.24
CA PRO A 357 2.45 -13.98 3.34
C PRO A 357 3.32 -12.89 4.00
N ASP A 358 4.58 -13.21 4.30
CA ASP A 358 5.51 -12.36 5.04
C ASP A 358 6.50 -11.60 4.15
N LYS A 359 6.44 -11.78 2.83
CA LYS A 359 7.42 -11.28 1.84
C LYS A 359 7.76 -9.78 1.92
N ARG A 360 7.00 -8.96 2.66
CA ARG A 360 7.33 -7.55 2.95
C ARG A 360 7.13 -7.07 4.39
N VAL A 361 6.86 -7.94 5.36
CA VAL A 361 7.05 -7.56 6.76
C VAL A 361 8.56 -7.62 7.00
N GLN A 362 9.25 -6.54 6.63
CA GLN A 362 10.70 -6.47 6.81
C GLN A 362 11.00 -6.54 8.30
N GLU A 363 11.73 -7.57 8.73
CA GLU A 363 12.21 -7.68 10.11
C GLU A 363 13.06 -6.45 10.48
N CYS A 364 13.98 -6.07 9.60
CA CYS A 364 14.70 -4.79 9.70
C CYS A 364 13.93 -3.69 8.98
N ARG A 365 12.96 -3.07 9.67
CA ARG A 365 12.13 -2.00 9.09
C ARG A 365 12.98 -0.75 8.76
N PRO A 366 12.67 -0.03 7.67
CA PRO A 366 13.38 1.22 7.34
C PRO A 366 13.27 2.32 8.39
N THR A 367 12.41 2.20 9.41
CA THR A 367 12.32 3.15 10.53
C THR A 367 13.21 2.79 11.72
N SER A 368 13.87 1.63 11.72
CA SER A 368 14.68 1.14 12.84
C SER A 368 15.88 2.03 13.20
N TRP A 369 16.30 2.90 12.28
CA TRP A 369 17.40 3.86 12.44
C TRP A 369 16.92 5.30 12.68
N TRP A 370 15.62 5.51 12.82
CA TRP A 370 15.03 6.80 13.14
C TRP A 370 14.73 6.88 14.64
N THR A 371 15.14 7.98 15.28
CA THR A 371 14.82 8.25 16.69
C THR A 371 13.37 8.70 16.85
N ASP A 372 12.85 8.70 18.08
CA ASP A 372 11.49 9.17 18.34
C ASP A 372 11.31 10.63 17.92
N GLU A 373 12.34 11.46 18.10
CA GLU A 373 12.35 12.85 17.61
C GLU A 373 12.23 12.92 16.08
N ASN A 374 12.95 12.06 15.34
CA ASN A 374 12.80 11.98 13.88
C ASN A 374 11.39 11.58 13.46
N ARG A 375 10.77 10.67 14.21
CA ARG A 375 9.41 10.20 13.95
C ARG A 375 8.40 11.33 14.14
N GLU A 376 8.52 12.11 15.21
CA GLU A 376 7.67 13.27 15.46
C GLU A 376 7.84 14.35 14.39
N VAL A 377 9.07 14.65 13.97
CA VAL A 377 9.32 15.60 12.87
C VAL A 377 8.57 15.18 11.59
N VAL A 378 8.49 13.89 11.28
CA VAL A 378 7.73 13.43 10.11
C VAL A 378 6.22 13.57 10.30
N LYS A 379 5.68 13.26 11.47
CA LYS A 379 4.25 13.46 11.76
C LYS A 379 3.86 14.93 11.67
N GLU A 380 4.72 15.84 12.14
CA GLU A 380 4.51 17.30 12.07
C GLU A 380 4.60 17.84 10.64
N ARG A 381 5.48 17.25 9.81
CA ARG A 381 5.66 17.67 8.41
C ARG A 381 4.61 17.11 7.45
N GLU A 382 4.04 15.95 7.77
CA GLU A 382 3.07 15.24 6.94
C GLU A 382 1.71 15.03 7.68
N PRO A 383 1.08 16.09 8.23
CA PRO A 383 -0.09 15.97 9.09
C PRO A 383 -1.32 15.39 8.39
N ALA A 384 -1.49 15.59 7.07
CA ALA A 384 -2.60 14.98 6.34
C ALA A 384 -2.50 13.45 6.31
N ASP A 385 -1.32 12.92 5.98
CA ASP A 385 -1.07 11.48 5.95
C ASP A 385 -1.16 10.86 7.35
N TYR A 386 -0.69 11.58 8.37
CA TYR A 386 -0.83 11.13 9.75
C TYR A 386 -2.31 11.08 10.18
N ALA A 387 -3.13 12.04 9.75
CA ALA A 387 -4.57 12.05 9.98
C ALA A 387 -5.27 10.85 9.30
N VAL A 388 -4.93 10.54 8.04
CA VAL A 388 -5.40 9.31 7.36
C VAL A 388 -5.05 8.07 8.16
N TRP A 389 -3.78 7.95 8.57
CA TRP A 389 -3.32 6.77 9.28
C TRP A 389 -4.05 6.58 10.63
N ARG A 390 -4.27 7.67 11.40
CA ARG A 390 -5.03 7.61 12.66
C ARG A 390 -6.49 7.21 12.43
N ALA A 391 -7.15 7.84 11.45
CA ALA A 391 -8.54 7.50 11.10
C ALA A 391 -8.67 6.05 10.60
N ALA A 392 -7.76 5.58 9.73
CA ALA A 392 -7.74 4.21 9.23
C ALA A 392 -7.56 3.19 10.36
N ASN A 393 -6.68 3.45 11.32
CA ASN A 393 -6.52 2.60 12.50
C ASN A 393 -7.76 2.57 13.38
N ALA A 394 -8.46 3.69 13.54
CA ALA A 394 -9.73 3.73 14.27
C ALA A 394 -10.81 2.88 13.57
N ILE A 395 -10.92 2.96 12.24
CA ILE A 395 -11.83 2.09 11.46
C ILE A 395 -11.42 0.62 11.61
N MET A 396 -10.12 0.31 11.58
CA MET A 396 -9.62 -1.06 11.74
C MET A 396 -9.97 -1.63 13.12
N ASP A 397 -9.85 -0.84 14.19
CA ASP A 397 -10.28 -1.24 15.54
C ASP A 397 -11.78 -1.54 15.58
N VAL A 398 -12.61 -0.70 14.94
CA VAL A 398 -14.05 -0.96 14.83
C VAL A 398 -14.33 -2.27 14.10
N ARG A 399 -13.67 -2.52 12.96
CA ARG A 399 -13.86 -3.74 12.17
C ARG A 399 -13.41 -4.99 12.92
N MET A 400 -12.30 -4.92 13.66
CA MET A 400 -11.85 -6.01 14.52
C MET A 400 -12.87 -6.32 15.62
N GLU A 401 -13.39 -5.30 16.31
CA GLU A 401 -14.40 -5.52 17.36
C GLU A 401 -15.71 -6.05 16.78
N LYS A 402 -16.15 -5.54 15.62
CA LYS A 402 -17.33 -6.03 14.91
C LYS A 402 -17.16 -7.51 14.53
N MET A 403 -16.03 -7.89 13.94
CA MET A 403 -15.71 -9.29 13.60
C MET A 403 -15.77 -10.19 14.85
N LYS A 404 -15.19 -9.76 15.98
CA LYS A 404 -15.27 -10.52 17.25
C LYS A 404 -16.71 -10.72 17.70
N MET A 405 -17.52 -9.66 17.66
CA MET A 405 -18.93 -9.72 18.06
C MET A 405 -19.74 -10.66 17.16
N GLU A 406 -19.51 -10.63 15.85
CA GLU A 406 -20.15 -11.52 14.89
C GLU A 406 -19.76 -12.98 15.11
N ILE A 407 -18.45 -13.27 15.24
CA ILE A 407 -17.96 -14.63 15.51
C ILE A 407 -18.56 -15.17 16.82
N ARG A 408 -18.55 -14.38 17.89
CA ARG A 408 -19.18 -14.74 19.18
C ARG A 408 -20.66 -15.07 19.03
N SER A 409 -21.38 -14.27 18.25
CA SER A 409 -22.80 -14.50 18.01
C SER A 409 -23.04 -15.81 17.26
N LEU A 410 -22.23 -16.10 16.24
CA LEU A 410 -22.31 -17.34 15.46
C LEU A 410 -21.98 -18.57 16.31
N LEU A 411 -20.92 -18.53 17.11
CA LEU A 411 -20.57 -19.60 18.04
C LEU A 411 -21.68 -19.85 19.07
N ARG A 412 -22.30 -18.80 19.60
CA ARG A 412 -23.47 -18.93 20.51
C ARG A 412 -24.71 -19.50 19.83
N ALA A 413 -24.86 -19.28 18.52
CA ALA A 413 -25.93 -19.85 17.71
C ALA A 413 -25.68 -21.33 17.34
N GLY A 414 -24.51 -21.89 17.65
CA GLY A 414 -24.16 -23.29 17.43
C GLY A 414 -23.24 -23.55 16.24
N GLU A 415 -22.74 -22.50 15.57
CA GLU A 415 -21.68 -22.65 14.56
C GLU A 415 -20.39 -23.16 15.24
N THR A 416 -19.61 -23.95 14.50
CA THR A 416 -18.34 -24.50 14.97
C THR A 416 -17.14 -23.80 14.35
N ARG A 417 -15.94 -23.99 14.91
CA ARG A 417 -14.69 -23.44 14.31
C ARG A 417 -14.51 -23.91 12.86
N GLU A 418 -14.88 -25.16 12.57
CA GLU A 418 -14.79 -25.76 11.23
C GLU A 418 -15.80 -25.15 10.25
N SER A 419 -17.03 -24.86 10.70
CA SER A 419 -18.05 -24.21 9.87
C SER A 419 -17.69 -22.76 9.51
N LEU A 420 -16.93 -22.10 10.39
CA LEU A 420 -16.39 -20.76 10.21
C LEU A 420 -15.00 -20.83 9.55
N TYR A 421 -14.90 -21.56 8.43
CA TYR A 421 -13.64 -21.85 7.72
C TYR A 421 -12.86 -20.62 7.24
N TYR A 422 -13.51 -19.45 7.22
CA TYR A 422 -12.94 -18.16 6.84
C TYR A 422 -12.39 -17.34 8.02
N VAL A 423 -12.42 -17.91 9.23
CA VAL A 423 -11.84 -17.30 10.44
C VAL A 423 -10.44 -17.86 10.64
N ASP A 424 -9.47 -16.95 10.72
CA ASP A 424 -8.08 -17.28 11.05
C ASP A 424 -7.90 -17.44 12.57
N TRP A 425 -8.30 -18.60 13.08
CA TRP A 425 -8.29 -18.90 14.52
C TRP A 425 -6.90 -18.77 15.14
N ASP A 426 -5.88 -19.31 14.47
CA ASP A 426 -4.49 -19.30 14.95
C ASP A 426 -4.00 -17.86 15.08
N GLN A 427 -4.24 -17.04 14.07
CA GLN A 427 -3.78 -15.65 14.09
C GLN A 427 -4.58 -14.78 15.09
N LEU A 428 -5.87 -15.07 15.31
CA LEU A 428 -6.65 -14.42 16.37
C LEU A 428 -6.15 -14.79 17.77
N GLU A 429 -5.77 -16.06 17.99
CA GLU A 429 -5.15 -16.50 19.24
C GLU A 429 -3.78 -15.83 19.47
N GLU A 430 -2.93 -15.73 18.43
CA GLU A 430 -1.66 -15.01 18.49
C GLU A 430 -1.82 -13.51 18.79
N LEU A 431 -2.91 -12.90 18.32
CA LEU A 431 -3.26 -11.51 18.60
C LEU A 431 -3.83 -11.32 20.02
N GLY A 432 -4.04 -12.39 20.78
CA GLY A 432 -4.68 -12.35 22.10
C GLY A 432 -6.16 -11.94 22.01
N VAL A 433 -6.83 -12.24 20.90
CA VAL A 433 -8.24 -11.96 20.72
C VAL A 433 -9.06 -13.00 21.46
N GLU A 434 -9.64 -12.61 22.59
CA GLU A 434 -10.60 -13.43 23.32
C GLU A 434 -11.93 -13.48 22.54
N LEU A 435 -12.43 -14.69 22.24
CA LEU A 435 -13.71 -14.92 21.55
C LEU A 435 -14.70 -15.57 22.50
#